data_AF-A0A847SCS4-F1
#
_entry.id   AF-A0A847SCS4-F1
#
_cell.length_a   1.000
_cell.length_b   1.000
_cell.length_c   1.000
_cell.angle_alpha   90.00
_cell.angle_beta   90.00
_cell.angle_gamma   90.00
#
_symmetry.space_group_name_H-M   'P 1'
#
loop_
_entity.id
_entity.type
_entity.pdbx_description
1 polymer ?
#
loop_
_entity_poly.entity_id
_entity_poly.type
_entity_poly.pdbx_seq_one_letter_code
_entity_poly.pdbx_strand_id
1 'polypeptide(L)'
;MDPRKITAIALPLVALAALLTFSSFANFKTDRNTGHPDQTVSSVISADKDSDNDGVTDSDDKCPNTPAGVQVGPDGCPVPQDPSADDTDGDGVPNAYDLCPNTPWGTPVDSHGCPR
;
A
#
# COMPACT_ATOMS: atom_id res chain seq x y z
N MET A 1 5.81 8.79 -47.55
CA MET A 1 4.84 7.69 -47.39
C MET A 1 5.50 6.42 -47.89
N ASP A 2 5.41 5.32 -47.14
CA ASP A 2 5.44 3.97 -47.70
C ASP A 2 4.52 3.08 -46.85
N PRO A 3 3.28 2.83 -47.28
CA PRO A 3 2.30 2.11 -46.49
C PRO A 3 2.43 0.59 -46.65
N ARG A 4 2.27 -0.15 -45.54
CA ARG A 4 2.08 -1.61 -45.47
C ARG A 4 3.33 -2.48 -45.73
N LYS A 5 4.27 -2.47 -44.77
CA LYS A 5 4.79 -3.75 -44.25
C LYS A 5 4.00 -4.13 -43.01
N ILE A 6 2.83 -4.75 -43.24
CA ILE A 6 2.08 -5.42 -42.19
C ILE A 6 2.82 -6.72 -41.89
N THR A 7 3.70 -6.69 -40.89
CA THR A 7 4.35 -7.91 -40.38
C THR A 7 3.27 -8.76 -39.73
N ALA A 8 2.81 -9.79 -40.45
CA ALA A 8 1.74 -10.66 -39.98
C ALA A 8 2.17 -11.38 -38.70
N ILE A 9 1.47 -11.10 -37.59
CA ILE A 9 1.71 -11.75 -36.32
C ILE A 9 1.11 -13.16 -36.41
N ALA A 10 1.94 -14.14 -36.73
CA ALA A 10 1.57 -15.55 -36.70
C ALA A 10 1.47 -16.03 -35.24
N LEU A 11 0.40 -15.62 -34.53
CA LEU A 11 0.02 -16.28 -33.29
C LEU A 11 -0.38 -17.73 -33.61
N PRO A 12 0.21 -18.74 -32.95
CA PRO A 12 -0.14 -20.13 -33.20
C PRO A 12 -1.58 -20.40 -32.77
N LEU A 13 -2.35 -21.08 -33.64
CA LEU A 13 -3.64 -21.68 -33.28
C LEU A 13 -3.43 -22.80 -32.25
N VAL A 14 -3.30 -22.44 -30.97
CA VAL A 14 -3.41 -23.39 -29.87
C VAL A 14 -4.89 -23.46 -29.48
N ALA A 15 -5.52 -24.58 -29.87
CA ALA A 15 -6.86 -25.06 -29.57
C ALA A 15 -7.66 -24.27 -28.50
N LEU A 16 -8.85 -23.74 -28.80
CA LEU A 16 -10.05 -24.52 -29.12
C LEU A 16 -10.29 -25.73 -28.18
N ALA A 17 -10.17 -25.49 -26.87
CA ALA A 17 -10.58 -26.44 -25.82
C ALA A 17 -11.36 -25.73 -24.69
N ALA A 18 -12.34 -24.91 -25.07
CA ALA A 18 -13.42 -24.52 -24.17
C ALA A 18 -14.65 -25.40 -24.45
N LEU A 19 -15.43 -25.67 -23.40
CA LEU A 19 -16.63 -26.53 -23.35
C LEU A 19 -16.37 -28.05 -23.19
N LEU A 20 -17.10 -28.66 -22.23
CA LEU A 20 -17.35 -30.10 -22.02
C LEU A 20 -16.46 -30.95 -21.06
N THR A 21 -16.06 -30.41 -19.90
CA THR A 21 -15.90 -31.24 -18.67
C THR A 21 -16.49 -30.58 -17.40
N PHE A 22 -17.72 -30.05 -17.48
CA PHE A 22 -18.53 -29.85 -16.28
C PHE A 22 -18.99 -31.22 -15.76
N SER A 23 -18.23 -31.80 -14.84
CA SER A 23 -18.54 -33.11 -14.25
C SER A 23 -18.25 -33.12 -12.75
N SER A 24 -19.31 -33.39 -11.97
CA SER A 24 -19.31 -33.68 -10.53
C SER A 24 -19.01 -32.55 -9.54
N PHE A 25 -20.03 -31.70 -9.31
CA PHE A 25 -20.35 -31.22 -7.96
C PHE A 25 -20.72 -32.41 -7.05
N ALA A 26 -19.74 -33.11 -6.46
CA ALA A 26 -20.02 -34.21 -5.52
C ALA A 26 -18.84 -34.57 -4.58
N ASN A 27 -18.33 -33.60 -3.82
CA ASN A 27 -17.59 -33.86 -2.57
C ASN A 27 -17.85 -32.76 -1.52
N PHE A 28 -19.10 -32.28 -1.46
CA PHE A 28 -19.55 -31.39 -0.39
C PHE A 28 -20.84 -31.94 0.19
N LYS A 29 -20.72 -32.65 1.33
CA LYS A 29 -21.84 -33.00 2.18
C LYS A 29 -21.38 -33.10 3.63
N THR A 30 -21.53 -31.95 4.31
CA THR A 30 -22.08 -31.78 5.67
C THR A 30 -21.66 -32.86 6.69
N ASP A 31 -20.84 -32.56 7.71
CA ASP A 31 -21.29 -31.93 8.98
C ASP A 31 -20.11 -31.80 9.98
N ARG A 32 -20.07 -30.92 11.01
CA ARG A 32 -20.84 -29.69 11.34
C ARG A 32 -20.12 -28.89 12.45
N ASN A 33 -20.21 -27.55 12.43
CA ASN A 33 -19.96 -26.63 13.55
C ASN A 33 -18.56 -26.69 14.25
N THR A 34 -17.48 -26.68 13.47
CA THR A 34 -16.14 -26.33 13.97
C THR A 34 -15.69 -25.02 13.30
N GLY A 35 -15.55 -23.96 14.10
CA GLY A 35 -15.57 -22.57 13.61
C GLY A 35 -14.42 -22.19 12.68
N HIS A 36 -14.72 -22.04 11.38
CA HIS A 36 -13.87 -21.38 10.40
C HIS A 36 -14.77 -20.78 9.31
N PRO A 37 -14.91 -19.45 9.19
CA PRO A 37 -15.73 -18.84 8.14
C PRO A 37 -14.89 -18.55 6.90
N ASP A 38 -15.36 -19.01 5.74
CA ASP A 38 -14.81 -18.67 4.42
C ASP A 38 -15.94 -18.21 3.48
N GLN A 39 -15.87 -16.94 3.08
CA GLN A 39 -16.56 -16.28 1.95
C GLN A 39 -18.10 -16.26 1.87
N THR A 40 -18.78 -15.60 2.82
CA THR A 40 -19.77 -14.55 2.46
C THR A 40 -19.74 -13.36 3.45
N VAL A 41 -19.23 -12.22 2.98
CA VAL A 41 -19.45 -10.83 3.47
C VAL A 41 -19.19 -10.49 4.96
N SER A 42 -17.93 -10.10 5.25
CA SER A 42 -17.49 -8.95 6.08
C SER A 42 -18.13 -8.58 7.44
N SER A 43 -18.92 -9.42 8.14
CA SER A 43 -19.53 -8.99 9.43
C SER A 43 -19.74 -10.06 10.51
N VAL A 44 -18.97 -11.15 10.52
CA VAL A 44 -19.04 -12.17 11.61
C VAL A 44 -17.69 -12.67 12.15
N ILE A 45 -16.58 -12.18 11.60
CA ILE A 45 -15.43 -11.84 12.46
C ILE A 45 -15.76 -10.44 13.00
N SER A 46 -15.21 -10.04 14.15
CA SER A 46 -15.08 -8.59 14.40
C SER A 46 -14.20 -8.04 13.28
N ALA A 47 -14.84 -7.52 12.23
CA ALA A 47 -14.24 -6.51 11.40
C ALA A 47 -14.09 -5.31 12.34
N ASP A 48 -12.99 -5.34 13.09
CA ASP A 48 -12.58 -4.23 13.93
C ASP A 48 -12.66 -2.99 13.05
N LYS A 49 -13.56 -2.10 13.43
CA LYS A 49 -13.97 -1.00 12.58
C LYS A 49 -12.74 -0.09 12.43
N ASP A 50 -12.44 0.30 11.21
CA ASP A 50 -11.39 1.26 10.87
C ASP A 50 -12.14 2.46 10.25
N SER A 51 -12.21 3.56 11.00
CA SER A 51 -13.07 4.71 10.67
C SER A 51 -12.55 5.54 9.51
N ASP A 52 -11.24 5.78 9.48
CA ASP A 52 -10.55 6.68 8.55
C ASP A 52 -9.71 5.93 7.51
N ASN A 53 -9.57 4.62 7.66
CA ASN A 53 -8.92 3.68 6.75
C ASN A 53 -7.40 3.91 6.70
N ASP A 54 -6.80 4.26 7.85
CA ASP A 54 -5.35 4.42 7.99
C ASP A 54 -4.59 3.08 8.16
N GLY A 55 -5.33 1.98 8.44
CA GLY A 55 -4.80 0.64 8.63
C GLY A 55 -4.68 0.19 10.09
N VAL A 56 -5.09 1.04 11.04
CA VAL A 56 -5.26 0.71 12.46
C VAL A 56 -6.75 0.68 12.80
N THR A 57 -7.10 -0.19 13.74
CA THR A 57 -8.49 -0.44 14.14
C THR A 57 -8.92 0.56 15.20
N ASP A 58 -10.18 1.03 15.21
CA ASP A 58 -10.77 1.96 16.19
C ASP A 58 -10.57 1.53 17.67
N SER A 59 -10.28 0.25 17.89
CA SER A 59 -9.99 -0.37 19.18
C SER A 59 -8.56 -0.12 19.68
N ASP A 60 -7.60 0.02 18.76
CA ASP A 60 -6.17 0.24 19.01
C ASP A 60 -5.69 1.65 18.55
N ASP A 61 -6.50 2.34 17.74
CA ASP A 61 -6.30 3.72 17.28
C ASP A 61 -6.55 4.75 18.41
N LYS A 62 -5.57 5.62 18.62
CA LYS A 62 -5.61 6.74 19.58
C LYS A 62 -5.82 8.10 18.93
N CYS A 63 -5.75 8.18 17.60
CA CYS A 63 -5.78 9.38 16.79
C CYS A 63 -6.91 9.36 15.74
N PRO A 64 -8.17 9.13 16.14
CA PRO A 64 -9.26 8.96 15.20
C PRO A 64 -9.42 10.17 14.27
N ASN A 65 -9.65 9.89 13.00
CA ASN A 65 -9.64 10.79 11.84
C ASN A 65 -8.22 11.15 11.35
N THR A 66 -7.30 10.17 11.31
CA THR A 66 -6.04 10.32 10.57
C THR A 66 -6.31 10.71 9.11
N PRO A 67 -5.66 11.76 8.57
CA PRO A 67 -5.84 12.13 7.17
C PRO A 67 -5.32 11.05 6.21
N ALA A 68 -6.12 10.66 5.22
CA ALA A 68 -5.73 9.65 4.24
C ALA A 68 -4.39 9.98 3.54
N GLY A 69 -3.49 9.00 3.50
CA GLY A 69 -2.13 9.15 2.96
C GLY A 69 -1.08 9.60 3.99
N VAL A 70 -1.47 9.83 5.25
CA VAL A 70 -0.54 9.98 6.37
C VAL A 70 0.01 8.61 6.78
N GLN A 71 1.32 8.51 6.97
CA GLN A 71 1.91 7.32 7.57
C GLN A 71 1.62 7.29 9.07
N VAL A 72 1.09 6.18 9.57
CA VAL A 72 0.74 5.98 10.98
C VAL A 72 1.60 4.93 11.68
N GLY A 73 1.64 5.03 13.00
CA GLY A 73 2.26 4.04 13.88
C GLY A 73 1.29 2.91 14.25
N PRO A 74 1.71 1.95 15.09
CA PRO A 74 0.87 0.85 15.57
C PRO A 74 -0.34 1.26 16.43
N ASP A 75 -0.50 2.55 16.72
CA ASP A 75 -1.57 3.13 17.53
C ASP A 75 -2.41 4.17 16.78
N GLY A 76 -2.44 4.08 15.44
CA GLY A 76 -3.21 4.95 14.53
C GLY A 76 -2.68 6.38 14.44
N CYS A 77 -1.77 6.78 15.33
CA CYS A 77 -1.24 8.13 15.34
C CYS A 77 -0.24 8.37 14.21
N PRO A 78 -0.29 9.56 13.55
CA PRO A 78 0.70 9.99 12.57
C PRO A 78 2.12 9.84 13.12
N VAL A 79 2.96 9.06 12.43
CA VAL A 79 4.41 9.13 12.67
C VAL A 79 4.97 10.40 12.02
N PRO A 80 6.06 10.97 12.55
CA PRO A 80 6.83 11.98 11.83
C PRO A 80 7.23 11.44 10.46
N GLN A 81 6.57 11.93 9.41
CA GLN A 81 6.85 11.54 8.02
C GLN A 81 8.23 12.04 7.59
N ASP A 82 8.65 13.12 8.23
CA ASP A 82 10.03 13.54 8.27
C ASP A 82 10.65 13.10 9.62
N PRO A 83 11.67 12.21 9.65
CA PRO A 83 12.49 12.03 10.86
C PRO A 83 13.21 13.32 11.27
N SER A 84 13.25 14.28 10.36
CA SER A 84 13.82 15.61 10.46
C SER A 84 12.72 16.64 10.81
N ALA A 85 11.83 16.30 11.75
CA ALA A 85 10.98 17.29 12.42
C ALA A 85 11.81 18.39 13.13
N ASP A 86 13.10 18.09 13.37
CA ASP A 86 14.16 19.01 13.78
C ASP A 86 15.11 19.36 12.60
N ASP A 87 14.64 19.50 11.36
CA ASP A 87 15.33 20.11 10.20
C ASP A 87 14.48 21.30 9.72
N THR A 88 15.08 22.50 9.70
CA THR A 88 14.35 23.75 9.45
C THR A 88 14.21 24.08 7.96
N ASP A 89 15.15 23.62 7.12
CA ASP A 89 15.19 23.96 5.70
C ASP A 89 14.89 22.77 4.76
N GLY A 90 14.91 21.55 5.30
CA GLY A 90 14.49 20.33 4.62
C GLY A 90 15.52 19.83 3.60
N ASP A 91 16.81 20.09 3.84
CA ASP A 91 17.90 19.57 3.01
C ASP A 91 18.21 18.08 3.27
N GLY A 92 17.69 17.53 4.37
CA GLY A 92 17.88 16.13 4.79
C GLY A 92 18.92 15.94 5.90
N VAL A 93 19.44 17.01 6.50
CA VAL A 93 20.33 17.00 7.65
C VAL A 93 19.66 17.68 8.85
N PRO A 94 19.43 16.99 9.98
CA PRO A 94 18.81 17.60 11.16
C PRO A 94 19.61 18.81 11.68
N ASN A 95 18.92 19.85 12.15
CA ASN A 95 19.44 21.10 12.75
C ASN A 95 20.57 20.89 13.79
N ALA A 96 20.62 19.73 14.45
CA ALA A 96 21.65 19.38 15.43
C ALA A 96 23.01 19.01 14.81
N TYR A 97 23.03 18.67 13.52
CA TYR A 97 24.18 18.25 12.72
C TYR A 97 24.44 19.14 11.50
N ASP A 98 23.45 19.95 11.13
CA ASP A 98 23.56 20.95 10.08
C ASP A 98 24.37 22.19 10.54
N LEU A 99 25.30 22.61 9.68
CA LEU A 99 26.16 23.79 9.84
C LEU A 99 25.72 24.97 8.95
N CYS A 100 24.73 24.75 8.09
CA CYS A 100 24.24 25.65 7.04
C CYS A 100 22.69 25.79 7.06
N PRO A 101 22.06 26.28 8.16
CA PRO A 101 20.61 26.19 8.46
C PRO A 101 19.66 27.07 7.65
N ASN A 102 20.04 27.39 6.41
CA ASN A 102 19.24 28.07 5.41
C ASN A 102 19.58 27.54 4.00
N THR A 103 19.93 26.25 3.87
CA THR A 103 20.19 25.62 2.59
C THR A 103 18.90 25.63 1.75
N PRO A 104 18.93 26.14 0.50
CA PRO A 104 17.72 26.17 -0.32
C PRO A 104 17.26 24.75 -0.67
N TRP A 105 15.96 24.49 -0.50
CA TRP A 105 15.36 23.18 -0.78
C TRP A 105 15.76 22.62 -2.16
N GLY A 106 16.21 21.36 -2.18
CA GLY A 106 16.70 20.68 -3.39
C GLY A 106 18.16 21.00 -3.78
N THR A 107 18.89 21.78 -2.97
CA THR A 107 20.34 21.96 -3.13
C THR A 107 21.08 20.68 -2.72
N PRO A 108 22.06 20.17 -3.51
CA PRO A 108 22.87 19.03 -3.09
C PRO A 108 23.83 19.39 -1.96
N VAL A 109 23.70 18.73 -0.80
CA VAL A 109 24.52 18.99 0.39
C VAL A 109 25.56 17.91 0.69
N ASP A 110 26.46 18.23 1.61
CA ASP A 110 27.40 17.29 2.25
C ASP A 110 26.80 16.66 3.52
N SER A 111 27.63 16.02 4.34
CA SER A 111 27.19 15.39 5.61
C SER A 111 26.90 16.37 6.75
N HIS A 112 27.01 17.68 6.50
CA HIS A 112 26.84 18.76 7.47
C HIS A 112 25.80 19.80 7.01
N GLY A 113 24.91 19.45 6.08
CA GLY A 113 23.90 20.34 5.50
C GLY A 113 24.45 21.43 4.58
N CYS A 114 25.75 21.41 4.26
CA CYS A 114 26.37 22.48 3.49
C CYS A 114 26.43 22.17 1.98
N PRO A 115 26.11 23.15 1.10
CA PRO A 115 26.19 22.98 -0.36
C PRO A 115 27.59 22.59 -0.86
N ARG A 116 27.63 21.80 -1.94
CA ARG A 116 28.86 21.34 -2.61
C ARG A 116 29.28 22.16 -3.83
#